data_AF-A0A0J8DFL1-F1
#
_entry.id   AF-A0A0J8DFL1-F1
#
_cell.length_a   1.000
_cell.length_b   1.000
_cell.length_c   1.000
_cell.angle_alpha   90.00
_cell.angle_beta   90.00
_cell.angle_gamma   90.00
#
_symmetry.space_group_name_H-M   'P 1'
#
loop_
_entity.id
_entity.type
_entity.pdbx_description
1 polymer ?
#
loop_
_entity_poly.entity_id
_entity_poly.type
_entity_poly.pdbx_seq_one_letter_code
_entity_poly.pdbx_strand_id
1 'polypeptide(L)'
;MSVLKLSKVVSINGEEVKEIDYDFDDLKGDSIENAVKAMQKQGYVSTVQELDPILHAHIFAEASGLDYLDIKSLPAKDYLKCVSAVRDFLLTDSEVSQQENISE
;
A
#
# COMPACT_ATOMS: atom_id res chain seq x y z
N MET A 1 -1.12 -6.38 -11.92
CA MET A 1 -2.13 -5.30 -11.99
C MET A 1 -3.49 -5.69 -11.38
N SER A 2 -3.97 -4.88 -10.43
CA SER A 2 -5.19 -5.06 -9.64
C SER A 2 -5.98 -3.75 -9.51
N VAL A 3 -7.27 -3.83 -9.15
CA VAL A 3 -8.16 -2.66 -9.06
C VAL A 3 -8.78 -2.55 -7.66
N LEU A 4 -8.64 -1.39 -7.01
CA LEU A 4 -9.29 -1.06 -5.75
C LEU A 4 -10.53 -0.20 -6.00
N LYS A 5 -11.71 -0.72 -5.64
CA LYS A 5 -12.98 0.02 -5.76
C LYS A 5 -13.20 0.94 -4.56
N LEU A 6 -13.39 2.22 -4.87
CA LEU A 6 -13.65 3.26 -3.88
C LEU A 6 -15.13 3.25 -3.47
N SER A 7 -15.38 3.64 -2.22
CA SER A 7 -16.74 3.70 -1.68
C SER A 7 -17.57 4.84 -2.27
N LYS A 8 -16.89 5.90 -2.74
CA LYS A 8 -17.47 7.09 -3.35
C LYS A 8 -16.53 7.60 -4.46
N VAL A 9 -17.06 8.46 -5.32
CA VAL A 9 -16.25 9.20 -6.28
C VAL A 9 -15.36 10.18 -5.51
N VAL A 10 -14.09 10.25 -5.89
CA VAL A 10 -13.10 11.17 -5.32
C VAL A 10 -12.39 11.89 -6.46
N SER A 11 -11.85 13.08 -6.17
CA SER A 11 -11.03 13.82 -7.13
C SER A 11 -9.56 13.46 -6.90
N ILE A 12 -8.91 12.88 -7.91
CA ILE A 12 -7.46 12.58 -7.92
C ILE A 12 -6.89 13.27 -9.14
N ASN A 13 -5.87 14.12 -8.97
CA ASN A 13 -5.30 14.93 -10.06
C ASN A 13 -6.33 15.76 -10.86
N GLY A 14 -7.45 16.15 -10.24
CA GLY A 14 -8.52 16.89 -10.89
C GLY A 14 -9.50 16.03 -11.69
N GLU A 15 -9.31 14.71 -11.73
CA GLU A 15 -10.23 13.75 -12.35
C GLU A 15 -11.12 13.07 -11.31
N GLU A 16 -12.39 12.88 -11.64
CA GLU A 16 -13.32 12.13 -10.80
C GLU A 16 -13.16 10.62 -11.03
N VAL A 17 -12.64 9.92 -10.02
CA VAL A 17 -12.38 8.49 -10.09
C VAL A 17 -13.19 7.72 -9.05
N LYS A 18 -13.55 6.48 -9.38
CA LYS A 18 -14.26 5.54 -8.49
C LYS A 18 -13.45 4.26 -8.24
N GLU A 19 -12.34 4.10 -8.94
CA GLU A 19 -11.47 2.93 -8.89
C GLU A 19 -10.03 3.43 -8.98
N ILE A 20 -9.12 2.75 -8.30
CA ILE A 20 -7.67 3.01 -8.35
C ILE A 20 -7.00 1.74 -8.84
N ASP A 21 -6.25 1.85 -9.93
CA ASP A 21 -5.39 0.79 -10.43
C ASP A 21 -4.08 0.77 -9.65
N TYR A 22 -3.57 -0.41 -9.35
CA TYR A 22 -2.27 -0.59 -8.71
C TYR A 22 -1.59 -1.86 -9.18
N ASP A 23 -0.26 -1.88 -9.13
CA ASP A 23 0.54 -3.07 -9.43
C ASP A 23 1.67 -3.28 -8.41
N PHE A 24 1.55 -4.34 -7.62
CA PHE A 24 2.61 -4.71 -6.68
C PHE A 24 3.73 -5.49 -7.35
N ASP A 25 3.50 -6.11 -8.51
CA ASP A 25 4.50 -6.92 -9.20
C ASP A 25 5.57 -6.05 -9.89
N ASP A 26 5.25 -4.78 -10.17
CA ASP A 26 6.19 -3.80 -10.74
C ASP A 26 6.96 -3.00 -9.66
N LEU A 27 6.62 -3.20 -8.39
CA LEU A 27 7.38 -2.59 -7.29
C LEU A 27 8.81 -3.14 -7.27
N LYS A 28 9.75 -2.23 -7.03
CA LYS A 28 11.17 -2.52 -6.91
C LYS A 28 11.67 -2.07 -5.55
N GLY A 29 12.90 -2.46 -5.21
CA GLY A 29 13.51 -2.03 -3.96
C GLY A 29 13.56 -0.50 -3.81
N ASP A 30 13.72 0.23 -4.91
CA ASP A 30 13.71 1.70 -4.90
C ASP A 30 12.33 2.27 -4.57
N SER A 31 11.22 1.65 -4.98
CA SER A 31 9.86 2.03 -4.58
C SER A 31 9.71 2.00 -3.05
N ILE A 32 10.22 0.94 -2.40
CA ILE A 32 10.19 0.81 -0.94
C ILE A 32 11.09 1.85 -0.27
N GLU A 33 12.31 2.04 -0.79
CA GLU A 33 13.22 3.07 -0.27
C GLU A 33 12.65 4.49 -0.43
N ASN A 34 11.98 4.78 -1.53
CA ASN A 34 11.35 6.06 -1.80
C ASN A 34 10.23 6.35 -0.80
N ALA A 35 9.38 5.35 -0.51
CA ALA A 35 8.37 5.44 0.53
C ALA A 35 8.98 5.78 1.91
N VAL A 36 10.05 5.07 2.31
CA VAL A 36 10.75 5.33 3.58
C VAL A 36 11.38 6.73 3.60
N LYS A 37 12.07 7.13 2.52
CA LYS A 37 12.69 8.46 2.39
C LYS A 37 11.63 9.57 2.46
N ALA A 38 10.46 9.37 1.86
CA ALA A 38 9.35 10.33 1.91
C ALA A 38 8.86 10.56 3.35
N MET A 39 8.74 9.50 4.15
CA MET A 39 8.38 9.58 5.56
C MET A 39 9.45 10.28 6.40
N GLN A 40 10.72 9.91 6.19
CA GLN A 40 11.86 10.50 6.91
C GLN A 40 11.99 12.01 6.65
N LYS A 41 11.72 12.47 5.43
CA LYS A 41 11.68 13.91 5.10
C LYS A 41 10.62 14.67 5.91
N GLN A 42 9.58 13.99 6.37
CA GLN A 42 8.53 14.55 7.23
C GLN A 42 8.82 14.35 8.73
N GLY A 43 10.01 13.85 9.08
CA GLY A 43 10.41 13.56 10.46
C GLY A 43 9.75 12.31 11.04
N TYR A 44 9.14 11.46 10.21
CA TYR A 44 8.52 10.22 10.63
C TYR A 44 9.44 9.03 10.35
N VAL A 45 9.63 8.16 11.34
CA VAL A 45 10.42 6.93 11.21
C VAL A 45 9.56 5.76 11.65
N SER A 46 9.38 4.79 10.75
CA SER A 46 8.68 3.55 11.05
C SER A 46 9.46 2.73 12.08
N THR A 47 8.76 2.21 13.10
CA THR A 47 9.36 1.33 14.12
C THR A 47 9.25 -0.15 13.74
N VAL A 48 8.15 -0.55 13.11
CA VAL A 48 7.87 -1.91 12.63
C VAL A 48 7.21 -1.80 11.27
N GLN A 49 8.00 -2.02 10.21
CA GLN A 49 7.60 -1.71 8.83
C GLN A 49 6.39 -2.52 8.39
N GLU A 50 6.32 -3.78 8.79
CA GLU A 50 5.27 -4.75 8.43
C GLU A 50 3.90 -4.40 9.02
N LEU A 51 3.86 -3.50 10.01
CA LEU A 51 2.64 -3.08 10.72
C LEU A 51 2.37 -1.58 10.59
N ASP A 52 3.14 -0.86 9.79
CA ASP A 52 3.07 0.59 9.72
C ASP A 52 2.10 1.07 8.62
N PRO A 53 0.92 1.58 8.98
CA PRO A 53 -0.07 1.99 8.01
C PRO A 53 0.33 3.23 7.21
N ILE A 54 1.28 4.04 7.69
CA ILE A 54 1.77 5.20 6.95
C ILE A 54 2.74 4.74 5.86
N LEU A 55 3.66 3.83 6.22
CA LEU A 55 4.54 3.20 5.23
C LEU A 55 3.75 2.48 4.15
N HIS A 56 2.75 1.68 4.54
CA HIS A 56 1.90 0.96 3.59
C HIS A 56 1.16 1.89 2.64
N ALA A 57 0.68 3.05 3.11
CA ALA A 57 0.05 4.03 2.24
C ALA A 57 1.03 4.67 1.24
N HIS A 58 2.27 4.92 1.65
CA HIS A 58 3.32 5.37 0.72
C HIS A 58 3.67 4.30 -0.33
N ILE A 59 3.77 3.03 0.06
CA ILE A 59 4.02 1.93 -0.87
C ILE A 59 2.84 1.77 -1.86
N PHE A 60 1.60 1.93 -1.39
CA PHE A 60 0.43 1.89 -2.27
C PHE A 60 0.45 3.05 -3.28
N ALA A 61 0.91 4.23 -2.88
CA ALA A 61 1.07 5.38 -3.77
C ALA A 61 2.08 5.07 -4.90
N GLU A 62 3.23 4.48 -4.56
CA GLU A 62 4.21 4.00 -5.56
C GLU A 62 3.59 2.96 -6.51
N ALA A 63 2.85 1.98 -5.97
CA ALA A 63 2.22 0.91 -6.76
C ALA A 63 1.10 1.40 -7.69
N SER A 64 0.45 2.51 -7.36
CA SER A 64 -0.64 3.11 -8.15
C SER A 64 -0.18 4.27 -9.05
N GLY A 65 1.07 4.71 -8.90
CA GLY A 65 1.58 5.91 -9.56
C GLY A 65 0.89 7.21 -9.12
N LEU A 66 0.22 7.20 -7.97
CA LEU A 66 -0.48 8.36 -7.40
C LEU A 66 0.38 9.08 -6.36
N ASP A 67 0.06 10.36 -6.09
CA ASP A 67 0.71 11.07 -5.00
C ASP A 67 0.21 10.54 -3.64
N TYR A 68 1.11 10.47 -2.65
CA TYR A 68 0.74 10.06 -1.29
C TYR A 68 -0.39 10.94 -0.70
N LEU A 69 -0.43 12.24 -1.03
CA LEU A 69 -1.48 13.14 -0.58
C LEU A 69 -2.85 12.78 -1.16
N ASP A 70 -2.90 12.25 -2.39
CA ASP A 70 -4.14 11.74 -2.98
C ASP A 70 -4.63 10.54 -2.17
N ILE A 71 -3.74 9.58 -1.87
CA ILE A 71 -4.05 8.41 -1.03
C ILE A 71 -4.50 8.87 0.36
N LYS A 72 -3.80 9.82 0.96
CA LYS A 72 -4.12 10.37 2.29
C LYS A 72 -5.45 11.12 2.33
N SER A 73 -5.88 11.70 1.20
CA SER A 73 -7.14 12.43 1.08
C SER A 73 -8.37 11.52 0.98
N LEU A 74 -8.16 10.21 0.73
CA LEU A 74 -9.24 9.24 0.58
C LEU A 74 -10.12 9.16 1.84
N PRO A 75 -11.41 8.81 1.69
CA PRO A 75 -12.24 8.41 2.81
C PRO A 75 -11.54 7.33 3.64
N ALA A 76 -11.59 7.44 4.96
CA ALA A 76 -10.84 6.55 5.87
C ALA A 76 -11.04 5.04 5.56
N LYS A 77 -12.25 4.64 5.16
CA LYS A 77 -12.55 3.25 4.77
C LYS A 77 -11.75 2.81 3.54
N ASP A 78 -11.57 3.69 2.56
CA ASP A 78 -10.83 3.38 1.33
C ASP A 78 -9.32 3.48 1.55
N TYR A 79 -8.86 4.44 2.37
CA TYR A 79 -7.47 4.48 2.85
C TYR A 79 -7.07 3.16 3.54
N LEU A 80 -7.90 2.65 4.44
CA LEU A 80 -7.64 1.39 5.13
C LEU A 80 -7.59 0.18 4.19
N LYS A 81 -8.35 0.20 3.07
CA LYS A 81 -8.23 -0.84 2.04
C LYS A 81 -6.87 -0.77 1.34
N CYS A 82 -6.39 0.43 1.00
CA CYS A 82 -5.08 0.62 0.38
C CYS A 82 -3.97 0.07 1.28
N VAL A 83 -4.01 0.44 2.58
CA VAL A 83 -3.07 -0.05 3.59
C VAL A 83 -3.14 -1.57 3.77
N SER A 84 -4.35 -2.14 3.79
CA SER A 84 -4.54 -3.58 3.95
C SER A 84 -4.01 -4.35 2.74
N ALA A 85 -4.20 -3.82 1.52
CA ALA A 85 -3.68 -4.44 0.30
C ALA A 85 -2.16 -4.59 0.32
N VAL A 86 -1.43 -3.56 0.76
CA VAL A 86 0.03 -3.63 0.90
C VAL A 86 0.44 -4.58 2.03
N ARG A 87 -0.25 -4.54 3.17
CA ARG A 87 0.04 -5.47 4.27
C ARG A 87 -0.12 -6.92 3.81
N ASP A 88 -1.22 -7.22 3.15
CA ASP A 88 -1.52 -8.57 2.69
C ASP A 88 -0.48 -9.02 1.66
N PHE A 89 -0.04 -8.13 0.76
CA PHE A 89 1.10 -8.37 -0.14
C PHE A 89 2.39 -8.72 0.61
N LEU A 90 2.79 -7.94 1.63
CA LEU A 90 3.99 -8.20 2.43
C LEU A 90 3.92 -9.52 3.21
N LEU A 91 2.72 -9.94 3.60
CA LEU A 91 2.48 -11.17 4.35
C LEU A 91 2.26 -12.41 3.47
N THR A 92 2.13 -12.26 2.15
CA THR A 92 1.77 -13.37 1.25
C THR A 92 2.82 -14.51 1.24
N ASP A 93 4.08 -14.24 1.60
CA ASP A 93 5.10 -15.29 1.79
C ASP A 93 5.14 -15.91 3.20
N SER A 94 4.36 -15.38 4.15
CA SER A 94 4.32 -15.90 5.53
C SER A 94 3.43 -17.13 5.70
N GLU A 95 2.55 -17.46 4.74
CA GLU A 95 1.64 -18.61 4.84
C GLU A 95 2.17 -19.90 4.18
N VAL A 96 3.31 -19.87 3.48
CA VAL A 96 3.88 -21.05 2.80
C VAL A 96 4.67 -21.96 3.76
N SER A 97 4.85 -21.58 5.03
CA SER A 97 5.74 -22.32 5.97
C SER A 97 5.03 -23.10 7.10
N GLN A 98 3.71 -23.31 7.06
CA GLN A 98 2.99 -24.08 8.09
C GLN A 98 2.24 -25.34 7.61
N GLN A 99 2.45 -25.80 6.37
CA GLN A 99 1.86 -27.06 5.86
C GLN A 99 2.90 -28.05 5.34
N GLU A 100 4.05 -28.19 5.99
CA GLU A 100 4.92 -29.37 5.82
C GLU A 100 5.54 -29.75 7.17
N ASN A 101 4.73 -30.28 8.11
CA ASN A 101 5.25 -31.10 9.23
C ASN A 101 4.14 -31.81 10.02
N ILE A 102 3.26 -32.53 9.33
CA ILE A 102 2.49 -33.61 9.99
C ILE A 102 2.41 -34.79 9.03
N SER A 103 3.51 -35.53 8.87
CA SER A 103 3.53 -36.92 8.39
C SER A 103 4.93 -37.51 8.58
N GLU A 104 5.18 -38.07 9.77
CA GLU A 104 5.96 -39.31 9.95
C GLU A 104 5.58 -39.96 11.28
#